data_AF-A0A7C1FPJ6-F1
#
_entry.id   AF-A0A7C1FPJ6-F1
#
_cell.length_a   1.000
_cell.length_b   1.000
_cell.length_c   1.000
_cell.angle_alpha   90.00
_cell.angle_beta   90.00
_cell.angle_gamma   90.00
#
_symmetry.space_group_name_H-M   'P 1'
#
loop_
_entity.id
_entity.type
_entity.pdbx_description
1 polymer ?
#
loop_
_entity_poly.entity_id
_entity_poly.type
_entity_poly.pdbx_seq_one_letter_code
_entity_poly.pdbx_strand_id
1 'polypeptide(L)'
;MGETRWGIVTWEDVDLRIKRFSVYVQGLTNAYIWRDTPGEYKAGDRIGTGRRLLRKTLKLNFWRPGDEYFPHEAEIRYGVPGELDYEWVYR
;
A
#
# COMPACT_ATOMS: atom_id res chain seq x y z
N MET A 1 -15.33 3.13 23.05
CA MET A 1 -15.68 2.19 21.96
C MET A 1 -15.42 2.86 20.64
N GLY A 2 -14.75 2.19 19.70
CA GLY A 2 -14.48 2.74 18.36
C GLY A 2 -15.68 2.54 17.43
N GLU A 3 -15.98 3.54 16.62
CA GLU A 3 -17.00 3.47 15.57
C GLU A 3 -16.44 2.69 14.37
N THR A 4 -17.17 1.68 13.89
CA THR A 4 -16.81 0.99 12.65
C THR A 4 -17.12 1.90 11.46
N ARG A 5 -16.06 2.30 10.75
CA ARG A 5 -16.16 3.03 9.47
C ARG A 5 -15.88 2.06 8.33
N TRP A 6 -16.74 2.03 7.32
CA TRP A 6 -16.56 1.26 6.11
C TRP A 6 -16.78 2.14 4.88
N GLY A 7 -16.22 1.73 3.76
CA GLY A 7 -16.37 2.39 2.47
C GLY A 7 -16.15 1.38 1.35
N ILE A 8 -16.62 1.73 0.16
CA ILE A 8 -16.41 0.95 -1.06
C ILE A 8 -15.55 1.79 -1.98
N VAL A 9 -14.55 1.15 -2.58
CA VAL A 9 -13.73 1.75 -3.62
C VAL A 9 -13.85 0.88 -4.86
N THR A 10 -14.05 1.53 -6.00
CA THR A 10 -14.17 0.88 -7.30
C THR A 10 -13.18 1.53 -8.24
N TRP A 11 -12.59 0.74 -9.11
CA TRP A 11 -11.68 1.18 -10.16
C TRP A 11 -12.26 0.76 -11.50
N GLU A 12 -12.19 1.67 -12.47
CA GLU A 12 -12.59 1.42 -13.85
C GLU A 12 -11.32 1.28 -14.71
N ASP A 13 -11.47 0.64 -15.88
CA ASP A 13 -10.39 0.48 -16.87
C ASP A 13 -9.09 -0.17 -16.36
N VAL A 14 -9.21 -1.11 -15.41
CA VAL A 14 -8.08 -1.91 -14.93
C VAL A 14 -7.61 -2.86 -16.04
N ASP A 15 -6.32 -2.82 -16.39
CA ASP A 15 -5.73 -3.72 -17.39
C ASP A 15 -5.92 -5.19 -16.96
N LEU A 16 -6.67 -5.96 -17.74
CA LEU A 16 -7.01 -7.35 -17.45
C LEU A 16 -5.79 -8.29 -17.44
N ARG A 17 -4.64 -7.84 -17.96
CA ARG A 17 -3.38 -8.59 -17.93
C ARG A 17 -2.68 -8.50 -16.57
N ILE A 18 -3.13 -7.62 -15.68
CA ILE A 18 -2.60 -7.50 -14.33
C ILE A 18 -2.81 -8.83 -13.59
N LYS A 19 -1.70 -9.43 -13.16
CA LYS A 19 -1.73 -10.65 -12.32
C LYS A 19 -1.64 -10.34 -10.84
N ARG A 20 -1.12 -9.16 -10.47
CA ARG A 20 -0.90 -8.74 -9.08
C ARG A 20 -1.05 -7.24 -8.95
N PHE A 21 -1.69 -6.80 -7.87
CA PHE A 21 -1.75 -5.39 -7.50
C PHE A 21 -1.81 -5.24 -5.98
N SER A 22 -1.53 -4.04 -5.49
CA SER A 22 -1.61 -3.74 -4.06
C SER A 22 -2.44 -2.49 -3.80
N VAL A 23 -3.22 -2.51 -2.72
CA VAL A 23 -3.96 -1.35 -2.22
C VAL A 23 -3.23 -0.81 -0.99
N TYR A 24 -2.93 0.50 -0.99
CA TYR A 24 -2.27 1.18 0.12
C TYR A 24 -3.28 2.02 0.90
N VAL A 25 -3.53 1.64 2.16
CA VAL A 25 -4.49 2.30 3.04
C VAL A 25 -3.74 3.13 4.08
N GLN A 26 -4.02 4.43 4.09
CA GLN A 26 -3.46 5.40 5.05
C GLN A 26 -4.55 5.92 5.98
N GLY A 27 -4.15 6.51 7.12
CA GLY A 27 -5.08 7.09 8.09
C GLY A 27 -5.64 6.10 9.12
N LEU A 28 -5.24 4.83 9.05
CA LEU A 28 -5.60 3.81 10.05
C LEU A 28 -4.88 4.00 11.40
N THR A 29 -3.75 4.73 11.39
CA THR A 29 -2.95 5.01 12.60
C THR A 29 -2.38 6.42 12.53
N ASN A 30 -2.02 6.98 13.69
CA ASN A 30 -1.25 8.22 13.80
C ASN A 30 0.26 7.99 13.83
N ALA A 31 0.74 6.81 13.37
CA ALA A 31 2.16 6.48 13.39
C ALA A 31 2.89 7.08 12.17
N TYR A 32 3.96 7.81 12.45
CA TYR A 32 4.84 8.42 11.44
C TYR A 32 6.29 8.34 11.88
N ILE A 33 7.20 8.36 10.90
CA ILE A 33 8.64 8.46 11.12
C ILE A 33 9.22 9.56 10.22
N TRP A 34 10.29 10.17 10.71
CA TRP A 34 11.11 11.05 9.90
C TRP A 34 12.28 10.25 9.34
N ARG A 35 12.54 10.40 8.04
CA ARG A 35 13.73 9.88 7.40
C ARG A 35 14.55 11.05 6.88
N ASP A 36 15.76 11.17 7.41
CA ASP A 36 16.69 12.22 7.03
C ASP A 36 17.57 11.69 5.89
N THR A 37 17.67 12.46 4.81
CA THR A 37 18.64 12.13 3.75
C THR A 37 20.02 12.56 4.26
N PRO A 38 21.01 11.66 4.34
CA PRO A 38 22.36 12.03 4.78
C PRO A 38 22.91 13.18 3.92
N GLY A 39 23.31 14.28 4.55
CA GLY A 39 23.88 15.45 3.90
C GLY A 39 22.90 16.53 3.43
N GLU A 40 21.58 16.26 3.40
CA GLU A 40 20.58 17.26 3.01
C GLU A 40 19.93 18.00 4.20
N TYR A 41 20.03 17.45 5.41
CA TYR A 41 19.47 18.06 6.62
C TYR A 41 20.56 18.79 7.42
N LYS A 42 20.39 20.09 7.63
CA LYS A 42 21.17 20.89 8.59
C LYS A 42 20.25 21.58 9.60
N ALA A 43 20.68 21.64 10.86
CA ALA A 43 19.97 22.38 11.88
C ALA A 43 19.89 23.87 11.48
N GLY A 44 18.68 24.40 11.36
CA GLY A 44 18.43 25.76 10.87
C GLY A 44 17.91 25.84 9.43
N ASP A 45 17.91 24.73 8.68
CA ASP A 45 17.28 24.69 7.37
C ASP A 45 15.76 24.86 7.47
N ARG A 46 15.15 25.36 6.40
CA ARG A 46 13.71 25.56 6.32
C ARG A 46 12.99 24.23 6.57
N ILE A 47 11.87 24.28 7.31
CA ILE A 47 11.00 23.12 7.55
C ILE A 47 10.67 22.44 6.23
N GLY A 48 10.93 21.13 6.14
CA GLY A 48 10.76 20.31 4.94
C GLY A 48 12.01 20.14 4.07
N THR A 49 13.15 20.72 4.45
CA THR A 49 14.44 20.53 3.75
C THR A 49 15.15 19.28 4.29
N GLY A 50 15.60 18.39 3.39
CA GLY A 50 16.43 17.22 3.74
C GLY A 50 15.78 16.13 4.60
N ARG A 51 14.48 16.25 4.88
CA ARG A 51 13.74 15.34 5.76
C ARG A 51 12.41 14.96 5.13
N ARG A 52 12.13 13.66 5.04
CA ARG A 52 10.88 13.10 4.52
C ARG A 52 10.03 12.56 5.67
N LEU A 53 8.76 12.98 5.72
CA LEU A 53 7.77 12.40 6.61
C LEU A 53 7.20 11.14 5.96
N LEU A 54 7.32 10.00 6.61
CA LEU A 54 6.71 8.75 6.17
C LEU A 54 5.60 8.35 7.15
N ARG A 55 4.47 7.91 6.61
CA ARG A 55 3.31 7.47 7.41
C ARG A 55 3.19 5.96 7.37
N LYS A 56 2.79 5.38 8.51
CA LYS A 56 2.51 3.94 8.58
C LYS A 56 1.27 3.64 7.74
N THR A 57 1.48 2.86 6.70
CA THR A 57 0.52 2.55 5.63
C THR A 57 0.30 1.04 5.59
N LEU A 58 -0.96 0.61 5.58
CA LEU A 58 -1.30 -0.80 5.40
C LEU A 58 -1.31 -1.12 3.91
N LYS A 59 -0.43 -2.01 3.47
CA LYS A 59 -0.41 -2.52 2.10
C LYS A 59 -1.15 -3.86 2.09
N LEU A 60 -2.21 -3.93 1.30
CA LEU A 60 -2.99 -5.14 1.04
C LEU A 60 -2.59 -5.66 -0.34
N ASN A 61 -2.28 -6.95 -0.45
CA ASN A 61 -1.88 -7.56 -1.71
C ASN A 61 -3.03 -8.37 -2.29
N PHE A 62 -3.13 -8.34 -3.62
CA PHE A 62 -4.12 -9.07 -4.38
C PHE A 62 -3.48 -9.70 -5.60
N TRP A 63 -4.01 -10.84 -6.00
CA TRP A 63 -3.55 -11.55 -7.17
C TRP A 63 -4.71 -12.17 -7.93
N ARG A 64 -4.52 -12.34 -9.23
CA ARG A 64 -5.39 -13.12 -10.09
C ARG A 64 -4.66 -14.39 -10.49
N PRO A 65 -5.22 -15.59 -10.28
CA PRO A 65 -4.71 -16.82 -10.86
C PRO A 65 -4.55 -16.66 -12.39
N GLY A 66 -3.37 -17.05 -12.88
CA GLY A 66 -3.08 -17.03 -14.31
C GLY A 66 -3.81 -18.15 -15.06
N ASP A 67 -3.87 -18.00 -16.39
CA ASP A 67 -4.65 -18.85 -17.28
C ASP A 67 -4.11 -20.30 -17.39
N GLU A 68 -2.95 -20.59 -16.79
CA GLU A 68 -2.30 -21.90 -16.81
C GLU A 68 -3.09 -22.98 -16.06
N TYR A 69 -3.86 -22.57 -15.04
CA TYR A 69 -4.72 -23.48 -14.27
C TYR A 69 -6.21 -23.17 -14.42
N PHE A 70 -6.59 -21.89 -14.64
CA PHE A 70 -8.01 -21.48 -14.71
C PHE A 70 -8.23 -20.33 -15.72
N PRO A 71 -8.28 -20.61 -17.04
CA PRO A 71 -8.37 -19.59 -18.10
C PRO A 71 -9.64 -18.73 -18.08
N HIS A 72 -10.70 -19.15 -17.39
CA HIS A 72 -11.96 -18.40 -17.28
C HIS A 72 -12.19 -17.76 -15.91
N GLU A 73 -11.20 -17.79 -15.01
CA GLU A 73 -11.37 -17.24 -13.68
C GLU A 73 -11.27 -15.71 -13.69
N ALA A 74 -12.36 -15.03 -13.34
CA ALA A 74 -12.42 -13.58 -13.21
C ALA A 74 -12.20 -13.11 -11.76
N GLU A 75 -11.94 -14.03 -10.84
CA GLU A 75 -11.84 -13.73 -9.42
C GLU A 75 -10.45 -13.17 -9.06
N ILE A 76 -10.47 -12.07 -8.31
CA ILE A 76 -9.29 -11.51 -7.65
C ILE A 76 -9.24 -12.09 -6.24
N ARG A 77 -8.11 -12.70 -5.91
CA ARG A 77 -7.88 -13.31 -4.60
C ARG A 77 -7.06 -12.38 -3.72
N TYR A 78 -7.38 -12.35 -2.43
CA TYR A 78 -6.58 -11.68 -1.42
C TYR A 78 -5.28 -12.45 -1.17
N GLY A 79 -4.20 -11.71 -0.97
CA GLY A 79 -2.85 -12.21 -0.78
C GLY A 79 -2.08 -12.45 -2.07
N VAL A 80 -0.96 -13.14 -1.98
CA VAL A 80 -0.18 -13.65 -3.13
C VAL A 80 0.52 -14.93 -2.69
N PRO A 81 0.41 -16.05 -3.43
CA PRO A 81 1.09 -17.29 -3.08
C PRO A 81 2.61 -17.08 -2.94
N GLY A 82 3.15 -17.40 -1.77
CA GLY A 82 4.57 -17.23 -1.46
C GLY A 82 4.99 -15.85 -0.98
N GLU A 83 4.06 -14.90 -0.83
CA GLU A 83 4.32 -13.58 -0.25
C GLU A 83 3.36 -13.30 0.92
N LEU A 84 3.53 -12.15 1.57
CA LEU A 84 2.65 -11.71 2.64
C LEU A 84 1.32 -11.22 2.07
N ASP A 85 0.21 -11.60 2.72
CA ASP A 85 -1.11 -11.13 2.30
C ASP A 85 -1.28 -9.62 2.51
N TYR A 86 -0.70 -9.14 3.61
CA TYR A 86 -0.60 -7.73 3.95
C TYR A 86 0.68 -7.44 4.72
N GLU A 87 1.11 -6.19 4.66
CA GLU A 87 2.24 -5.70 5.43
C GLU A 87 2.07 -4.23 5.82
N TRP A 88 2.64 -3.84 6.95
CA TRP A 88 2.75 -2.44 7.35
C TRP A 88 4.04 -1.84 6.82
N VAL A 89 3.93 -0.81 6.00
CA VAL A 89 5.08 -0.11 5.41
C VAL A 89 5.08 1.36 5.81
N TYR A 90 6.26 1.98 5.84
CA TYR A 90 6.39 3.43 5.95
C TYR A 90 6.61 4.02 4.57
N ARG A 91 5.63 4.81 4.10
CA ARG A 91 5.62 5.47 2.78
C ARG A 91 5.28 6.95 2.93
#